data_AF-A0AAU1VR19-F1
#
_entry.id   AF-A0AAU1VR19-F1
#
_cell.length_a   1.000
_cell.length_b   1.000
_cell.length_c   1.000
_cell.angle_alpha   90.00
_cell.angle_beta   90.00
_cell.angle_gamma   90.00
#
_symmetry.space_group_name_H-M   'P 1'
#
loop_
_entity.id
_entity.type
_entity.pdbx_description
1 polymer ?
#
loop_
_entity_poly.entity_id
_entity_poly.type
_entity_poly.pdbx_seq_one_letter_code
_entity_poly.pdbx_strand_id
1 'polypeptide(L)'
;MNEPTQLASFREAFYRRERRSVPLARQFVREALLDWACEVDLDEVLLCVSELATNALVHGVPPGRGFRVRLTWGDLLRIEVDDSGGGEVREERGSAPYAEYGRGLLLVGALADAWGVGERDPGKTVWCEFAGSASELVESAPRAHHLP
;
A
#
# COMPACT_ATOMS: atom_id res chain seq x y z
N MET A 1 -5.72 -8.06 -35.24
CA MET A 1 -6.17 -7.20 -34.13
C MET A 1 -5.04 -7.18 -33.13
N ASN A 2 -4.30 -6.07 -33.04
CA ASN A 2 -3.39 -5.86 -31.93
C ASN A 2 -4.23 -5.17 -30.86
N GLU A 3 -4.58 -5.89 -29.81
CA GLU A 3 -5.08 -5.23 -28.60
C GLU A 3 -3.96 -4.31 -28.08
N PRO A 4 -4.23 -3.03 -27.81
CA PRO A 4 -3.23 -2.19 -27.17
C PRO A 4 -2.95 -2.78 -25.79
N THR A 5 -1.74 -3.32 -25.59
CA THR A 5 -1.24 -3.64 -24.26
C THR A 5 -1.27 -2.36 -23.46
N GLN A 6 -2.25 -2.22 -22.56
CA GLN A 6 -2.32 -1.10 -21.63
C GLN A 6 -1.09 -1.21 -20.74
N LEU A 7 -0.10 -0.35 -20.97
CA LEU A 7 1.09 -0.31 -20.14
C LEU A 7 0.66 0.06 -18.72
N ALA A 8 0.98 -0.79 -17.75
CA ALA A 8 0.68 -0.53 -16.35
C ALA A 8 1.27 0.84 -15.95
N SER A 9 0.41 1.71 -15.42
CA SER A 9 0.81 2.98 -14.86
C SER A 9 1.55 2.73 -13.53
N PHE A 10 2.68 3.40 -13.33
CA PHE A 10 3.51 3.23 -12.14
C PHE A 10 3.97 4.57 -11.58
N ARG A 11 3.95 4.72 -10.25
CA ARG A 11 4.49 5.86 -9.51
C ARG A 11 5.10 5.39 -8.19
N GLU A 12 6.20 6.01 -7.78
CA GLU A 12 6.74 5.84 -6.43
C GLU A 12 7.19 7.16 -5.82
N ALA A 13 7.13 7.24 -4.49
CA ALA A 13 7.65 8.35 -3.71
C ALA A 13 8.24 7.85 -2.40
N PHE A 14 9.23 8.57 -1.89
CA PHE A 14 9.89 8.28 -0.62
C PHE A 14 9.64 9.42 0.36
N TYR A 15 9.30 9.07 1.60
CA TYR A 15 8.95 10.02 2.65
C TYR A 15 9.73 9.75 3.91
N ARG A 16 10.14 10.82 4.61
CA ARG A 16 10.74 10.69 5.95
C ARG A 16 9.70 10.16 6.95
N ARG A 17 10.16 9.52 8.03
CA ARG A 17 9.30 9.09 9.14
C ARG A 17 8.94 10.27 10.04
N GLU A 18 8.02 11.09 9.57
CA GLU A 18 7.50 12.25 10.29
C GLU A 18 6.01 12.41 10.03
N ARG A 19 5.27 13.01 10.97
CA ARG A 19 3.80 13.09 10.90
C ARG A 19 3.28 13.77 9.62
N ARG A 20 4.01 14.75 9.09
CA ARG A 20 3.65 15.44 7.84
C ARG A 20 3.72 14.54 6.60
N SER A 21 4.41 13.41 6.67
CA SER A 21 4.53 12.48 5.55
C SER A 21 3.23 11.72 5.26
N VAL A 22 2.36 11.52 6.25
CA VAL A 22 1.06 10.84 6.05
C VAL A 22 0.16 11.63 5.09
N PRO A 23 -0.12 12.94 5.31
CA PRO A 23 -0.93 13.70 4.35
C PRO A 23 -0.23 13.87 2.99
N LEU A 24 1.11 13.92 2.94
CA LEU A 24 1.85 13.98 1.67
C LEU A 24 1.72 12.67 0.87
N ALA A 25 1.80 11.52 1.52
CA ALA A 25 1.56 10.22 0.89
C ALA A 25 0.12 10.14 0.37
N ARG A 26 -0.86 10.58 1.17
CA ARG A 26 -2.27 10.63 0.74
C ARG A 26 -2.47 11.53 -0.48
N GLN A 27 -1.84 12.70 -0.52
CA GLN A 27 -1.92 13.60 -1.67
C GLN A 27 -1.29 12.97 -2.92
N PHE A 28 -0.12 12.36 -2.79
CA PHE A 28 0.55 11.67 -3.89
C PHE A 28 -0.30 10.55 -4.49
N VAL A 29 -0.96 9.73 -3.65
CA VAL A 29 -1.87 8.70 -4.15
C VAL A 29 -3.09 9.33 -4.83
N ARG A 30 -3.70 10.37 -4.24
CA ARG A 30 -4.83 11.08 -4.87
C ARG A 30 -4.47 11.59 -6.26
N GLU A 31 -3.32 12.25 -6.40
CA GLU A 31 -2.85 12.77 -7.69
C GLU A 31 -2.65 11.65 -8.71
N ALA A 32 -2.06 10.52 -8.31
CA ALA A 32 -1.92 9.36 -9.19
C ALA A 32 -3.26 8.79 -9.66
N LEU A 33 -4.24 8.62 -8.75
CA LEU A 33 -5.56 8.08 -9.11
C LEU A 33 -6.32 9.00 -10.08
N LEU A 34 -6.21 10.31 -9.89
CA LEU A 34 -6.80 11.29 -10.79
C LEU A 34 -6.11 11.30 -12.15
N ASP A 35 -4.78 11.28 -12.18
CA ASP A 35 -4.00 11.32 -13.42
C ASP A 35 -4.17 10.05 -14.26
N TRP A 36 -4.41 8.91 -13.61
CA TRP A 36 -4.63 7.62 -14.27
C TRP A 36 -6.11 7.32 -14.53
N ALA A 37 -7.01 8.19 -14.09
CA ALA A 37 -8.45 7.98 -14.12
C ALA A 37 -8.85 6.59 -13.56
N CYS A 38 -8.26 6.22 -12.41
CA CYS A 38 -8.55 4.93 -11.78
C CYS A 38 -10.02 4.84 -11.38
N GLU A 39 -10.65 3.73 -11.73
CA GLU A 39 -12.05 3.46 -11.42
C GLU A 39 -12.21 2.77 -10.06
N VAL A 40 -11.77 3.42 -8.99
CA VAL A 40 -11.82 2.90 -7.60
C VAL A 40 -12.46 3.91 -6.67
N ASP A 41 -12.95 3.48 -5.50
CA ASP A 41 -13.40 4.41 -4.47
C ASP A 41 -12.21 5.19 -3.89
N LEU A 42 -12.14 6.48 -4.22
CA LEU A 42 -11.06 7.36 -3.80
C LEU A 42 -10.96 7.47 -2.28
N ASP A 43 -12.08 7.51 -1.56
CA ASP A 43 -12.06 7.73 -0.12
C ASP A 43 -11.61 6.45 0.62
N GLU A 44 -12.05 5.28 0.16
CA GLU A 44 -11.58 3.98 0.70
C GLU A 44 -10.06 3.80 0.51
N VAL A 45 -9.56 4.11 -0.69
CA VAL A 45 -8.14 4.01 -1.01
C VAL A 45 -7.32 4.96 -0.14
N LEU A 46 -7.72 6.23 -0.04
CA LEU A 46 -6.96 7.24 0.71
C LEU A 46 -6.99 7.00 2.22
N LEU A 47 -8.04 6.35 2.72
CA LEU A 47 -8.12 5.91 4.11
C LEU A 47 -7.12 4.77 4.35
N CYS A 48 -7.08 3.76 3.48
CA CYS A 48 -6.09 2.68 3.57
C CYS A 48 -4.65 3.22 3.51
N VAL A 49 -4.36 4.14 2.59
CA VAL A 49 -3.04 4.80 2.50
C VAL A 49 -2.65 5.49 3.80
N SER A 50 -3.62 6.15 4.46
CA SER A 50 -3.38 6.84 5.73
C SER A 50 -3.02 5.83 6.84
N GLU A 51 -3.71 4.69 6.90
CA GLU A 51 -3.40 3.62 7.86
C GLU A 51 -2.03 2.98 7.58
N LEU A 52 -1.73 2.66 6.32
CA LEU A 52 -0.45 2.06 5.95
C LEU A 52 0.74 3.00 6.21
N ALA A 53 0.62 4.28 5.84
CA ALA A 53 1.65 5.28 6.11
C ALA A 53 1.82 5.54 7.62
N THR A 54 0.73 5.52 8.39
CA THR A 54 0.78 5.63 9.86
C THR A 54 1.46 4.41 10.47
N ASN A 55 1.19 3.21 9.97
CA ASN A 55 1.88 2.00 10.41
C ASN A 55 3.38 2.07 10.11
N ALA A 56 3.79 2.54 8.93
CA ALA A 56 5.20 2.71 8.60
C ALA A 56 5.88 3.79 9.47
N LEU A 57 5.16 4.87 9.81
CA LEU A 57 5.64 5.90 10.73
C LEU A 57 5.89 5.32 12.13
N VAL A 58 4.89 4.64 12.71
CA VAL A 58 4.90 4.16 14.10
C VAL A 58 5.76 2.91 14.27
N HIS A 59 5.60 1.92 13.39
CA HIS A 59 6.15 0.58 13.53
C HIS A 59 7.30 0.25 12.55
N GLY A 60 7.76 1.21 11.74
CA GLY A 60 8.85 0.95 10.78
C GLY A 60 10.19 0.63 11.46
N VAL A 61 10.92 -0.34 10.92
CA VAL A 61 12.25 -0.77 11.43
C VAL A 61 13.19 -0.98 10.24
N PRO A 62 14.49 -0.60 10.31
CA PRO A 62 15.18 0.04 11.43
C PRO A 62 14.99 1.56 11.53
N PRO A 63 15.26 2.15 12.72
CA PRO A 63 15.19 3.59 12.94
C PRO A 63 16.09 4.39 11.99
N GLY A 64 15.67 5.60 11.61
CA GLY A 64 16.48 6.52 10.81
C GLY A 64 16.28 6.45 9.30
N ARG A 65 15.38 5.59 8.81
CA ARG A 65 14.94 5.56 7.41
C ARG A 65 13.55 6.11 7.21
N GLY A 66 13.26 6.55 6.01
CA GLY A 66 11.91 6.87 5.55
C GLY A 66 11.16 5.63 5.07
N PHE A 67 9.92 5.81 4.65
CA PHE A 67 9.10 4.80 4.00
C PHE A 67 8.89 5.13 2.52
N ARG A 68 8.67 4.12 1.69
CA ARG A 68 8.38 4.28 0.26
C ARG A 68 6.93 3.91 0.00
N VAL A 69 6.25 4.69 -0.83
CA VAL A 69 4.93 4.35 -1.36
C VAL A 69 5.10 4.04 -2.85
N ARG A 70 4.64 2.87 -3.28
CA ARG A 70 4.64 2.43 -4.68
C ARG A 70 3.20 2.16 -5.12
N LEU A 71 2.87 2.62 -6.32
CA LEU A 71 1.56 2.50 -6.93
C LEU A 71 1.72 1.84 -8.28
N THR A 72 0.94 0.80 -8.53
CA THR A 72 0.82 0.18 -9.86
C THR A 72 -0.66 0.12 -10.23
N TRP A 73 -0.99 0.51 -11.46
CA TRP A 73 -2.35 0.49 -11.98
C TRP A 73 -2.40 -0.12 -13.38
N GLY A 74 -3.23 -1.15 -13.53
CA GLY A 74 -3.61 -1.77 -14.80
C GLY A 74 -5.10 -2.09 -14.71
N ASP A 75 -5.42 -3.36 -14.50
CA ASP A 75 -6.78 -3.81 -14.15
C ASP A 75 -7.04 -3.75 -12.63
N LEU A 76 -5.96 -3.68 -11.85
CA LEU A 76 -5.94 -3.68 -10.40
C LEU A 76 -5.04 -2.55 -9.91
N LEU A 77 -5.51 -1.82 -8.90
CA LEU A 77 -4.70 -0.85 -8.19
C LEU A 77 -3.97 -1.58 -7.07
N ARG A 78 -2.64 -1.57 -7.09
CA ARG A 78 -1.80 -2.08 -6.00
C ARG A 78 -1.05 -0.92 -5.35
N ILE A 79 -1.20 -0.81 -4.03
CA ILE A 79 -0.49 0.17 -3.20
C ILE A 79 0.43 -0.61 -2.27
N GLU A 80 1.70 -0.24 -2.26
CA GLU A 80 2.71 -0.86 -1.40
C GLU A 80 3.43 0.20 -0.57
N VAL A 81 3.55 -0.05 0.73
CA VAL A 81 4.27 0.80 1.67
C VAL A 81 5.42 0.00 2.27
N ASP A 82 6.64 0.35 1.86
CA ASP A 82 7.87 -0.24 2.39
C ASP A 82 8.33 0.59 3.60
N ASP A 83 8.51 -0.04 4.76
CA ASP A 83 8.90 0.65 6.00
C ASP A 83 10.41 0.98 6.10
N SER A 84 11.19 0.51 5.13
CA SER A 84 12.60 0.84 4.95
C SER A 84 12.90 1.15 3.47
N GLY A 85 13.21 2.42 3.17
CA GLY A 85 13.61 2.80 1.82
C GLY A 85 14.85 2.07 1.29
N GLY A 86 15.00 2.00 -0.03
CA GLY A 86 16.16 1.42 -0.72
C GLY A 86 17.49 2.08 -0.35
N GLY A 87 18.36 1.31 0.28
CA GLY A 87 19.74 1.64 0.67
C GLY A 87 20.31 0.51 1.53
N GLU A 88 21.61 0.30 1.59
CA GLU A 88 22.21 -0.79 2.38
C GLU A 88 22.05 -0.57 3.89
N VAL A 89 21.55 -1.58 4.63
CA VAL A 89 21.30 -1.55 6.08
C VAL A 89 22.18 -2.54 6.81
N ARG A 90 22.57 -2.18 8.04
CA ARG A 90 23.19 -3.07 9.02
C ARG A 90 22.12 -3.91 9.72
N GLU A 91 22.31 -5.22 9.76
CA GLU A 91 21.43 -6.19 10.39
C GLU A 91 21.15 -5.86 11.87
N GLU A 92 19.88 -5.82 12.27
CA GLU A 92 19.48 -6.03 13.66
C GLU A 92 18.47 -7.17 13.72
N ARG A 93 18.77 -8.16 14.56
CA ARG A 93 17.97 -9.37 14.76
C ARG A 93 16.84 -9.10 15.73
N GLY A 94 15.61 -9.40 15.29
CA GLY A 94 14.50 -9.74 16.17
C GLY A 94 13.43 -8.66 16.33
N SER A 95 12.30 -8.86 15.67
CA SER A 95 10.99 -8.47 16.22
C SER A 95 9.95 -9.48 15.74
N ALA A 96 9.08 -9.92 16.65
CA ALA A 96 8.09 -10.97 16.40
C ALA A 96 6.93 -10.44 15.51
N PRO A 97 6.38 -11.21 14.56
CA PRO A 97 5.61 -10.59 13.48
C PRO A 97 4.14 -10.25 13.80
N TYR A 98 3.53 -10.82 14.86
CA TYR A 98 2.07 -11.02 14.85
C TYR A 98 1.23 -10.35 15.95
N ALA A 99 1.83 -9.71 16.98
CA ALA A 99 1.07 -9.14 18.11
C ALA A 99 0.69 -7.66 17.93
N GLU A 100 1.12 -7.01 16.85
CA GLU A 100 1.06 -5.54 16.67
C GLU A 100 0.10 -5.08 15.55
N TYR A 101 -0.77 -5.93 15.02
CA TYR A 101 -1.71 -5.48 13.99
C TYR A 101 -2.82 -4.63 14.63
N GLY A 102 -2.52 -3.33 14.77
CA GLY A 102 -3.40 -2.35 15.35
C GLY A 102 -4.71 -2.18 14.57
N ARG A 103 -5.61 -1.36 15.12
CA ARG A 103 -6.95 -1.08 14.54
C ARG A 103 -6.90 -0.63 13.07
N GLY A 104 -5.78 -0.04 12.62
CA GLY A 104 -5.61 0.42 11.25
C GLY A 104 -5.64 -0.69 10.20
N LEU A 105 -5.05 -1.86 10.46
CA LEU A 105 -5.09 -2.97 9.49
C LEU A 105 -6.43 -3.68 9.44
N LEU A 106 -7.20 -3.64 10.53
CA LEU A 106 -8.60 -4.08 10.50
C LEU A 106 -9.43 -3.22 9.53
N LEU A 107 -9.15 -1.91 9.49
CA LEU A 107 -9.80 -1.00 8.54
C LEU A 107 -9.35 -1.28 7.10
N VAL A 108 -8.06 -1.49 6.87
CA VAL A 108 -7.53 -1.89 5.55
C VAL A 108 -8.19 -3.19 5.07
N GLY A 109 -8.26 -4.21 5.93
CA GLY A 109 -8.89 -5.48 5.60
C GLY A 109 -10.40 -5.44 5.42
N ALA A 110 -11.07 -4.38 5.89
CA ALA A 110 -12.49 -4.16 5.64
C ALA A 110 -12.76 -3.46 4.30
N LEU A 111 -11.83 -2.61 3.84
CA LEU A 111 -12.01 -1.75 2.68
C LEU A 111 -11.36 -2.29 1.39
N ALA A 112 -10.16 -2.85 1.50
CA ALA A 112 -9.44 -3.38 0.34
C ALA A 112 -10.00 -4.74 -0.11
N ASP A 113 -9.84 -5.04 -1.41
CA ASP A 113 -10.22 -6.35 -1.95
C ASP A 113 -9.22 -7.43 -1.55
N ALA A 114 -7.95 -7.07 -1.46
CA ALA A 114 -6.89 -7.88 -0.88
C ALA A 114 -5.86 -7.00 -0.15
N TRP A 115 -5.19 -7.57 0.84
CA TRP A 115 -4.06 -6.93 1.53
C TRP A 115 -3.12 -7.98 2.10
N GLY A 116 -1.91 -7.55 2.45
CA GLY A 116 -0.96 -8.43 3.12
C GLY A 116 0.32 -7.73 3.55
N VAL A 117 1.21 -8.54 4.11
CA VAL A 117 2.56 -8.14 4.53
C VAL A 117 3.56 -9.04 3.82
N GLY A 118 4.42 -8.46 3.00
CA GLY A 118 5.58 -9.13 2.43
C GLY A 118 6.81 -8.87 3.30
N GLU A 119 7.57 -9.93 3.60
CA GLU A 119 8.87 -9.80 4.24
C GLU A 119 9.87 -9.16 3.26
N ARG A 120 10.72 -8.28 3.79
CA ARG A 120 11.83 -7.68 3.06
C ARG A 120 13.04 -7.75 3.97
N ASP A 121 14.21 -8.08 3.46
CA ASP A 121 15.45 -7.96 4.24
C ASP A 121 16.27 -6.77 3.72
N PRO A 122 16.37 -5.66 4.48
CA PRO A 122 15.64 -5.32 5.71
C PRO A 122 14.18 -4.85 5.46
N GLY A 123 13.36 -4.92 6.51
CA GLY A 123 12.05 -4.27 6.63
C GLY A 123 10.81 -5.13 6.33
N LYS A 124 9.70 -4.46 6.03
CA LYS A 124 8.48 -5.10 5.55
C LYS A 124 7.79 -4.20 4.52
N THR A 125 7.07 -4.85 3.62
CA THR A 125 6.16 -4.19 2.69
C THR A 125 4.75 -4.53 3.12
N VAL A 126 3.97 -3.52 3.51
CA VAL A 126 2.52 -3.69 3.70
C VAL A 126 1.82 -3.21 2.46
N TRP A 127 0.87 -3.98 1.94
CA TRP A 127 0.22 -3.68 0.67
C TRP A 127 -1.28 -3.91 0.72
N CYS A 128 -2.00 -3.21 -0.14
CA CYS A 128 -3.42 -3.44 -0.39
C CYS A 128 -3.77 -3.25 -1.87
N GLU A 129 -4.87 -3.87 -2.28
CA GLU A 129 -5.32 -3.94 -3.67
C GLU A 129 -6.80 -3.57 -3.81
N PHE A 130 -7.14 -2.92 -4.93
CA PHE A 130 -8.50 -2.51 -5.28
C PHE A 130 -8.77 -2.79 -6.77
N ALA A 131 -9.83 -3.52 -7.08
CA ALA A 131 -10.27 -3.77 -8.45
C ALA A 131 -10.92 -2.51 -9.07
N GLY A 132 -10.65 -2.25 -10.34
CA GLY A 132 -11.36 -1.21 -11.09
C GLY A 132 -12.84 -1.54 -11.31
N SER A 133 -13.73 -0.55 -11.35
CA SER A 133 -15.17 -0.76 -11.58
C SER A 133 -15.50 -1.40 -12.95
N ALA A 134 -14.59 -1.36 -13.94
CA ALA A 134 -14.73 -2.17 -15.15
C ALA A 134 -14.79 -3.70 -14.90
N SER A 135 -14.43 -4.16 -13.70
CA SER A 135 -14.54 -5.56 -13.25
C SER A 135 -15.85 -5.87 -12.50
N GLU A 136 -16.93 -5.08 -12.62
CA GLU A 136 -18.22 -5.42 -12.00
C GLU A 136 -19.00 -6.56 -12.71
N LEU A 137 -18.51 -7.09 -13.84
CA LEU A 137 -19.17 -8.19 -14.56
C LEU A 137 -18.71 -9.61 -14.17
N VAL A 138 -17.73 -9.76 -13.29
CA VAL A 138 -17.33 -11.07 -12.77
C VAL A 138 -17.36 -11.06 -11.26
N GLU A 139 -18.46 -11.61 -10.73
CA GLU A 139 -18.67 -12.10 -9.36
C GLU A 139 -17.98 -11.34 -8.24
N SER A 140 -18.80 -10.69 -7.41
CA SER A 140 -18.51 -10.40 -6.00
C SER A 140 -18.08 -11.68 -5.29
N ALA A 141 -16.80 -12.02 -5.41
CA ALA A 141 -16.15 -13.00 -4.57
C ALA A 141 -15.97 -12.37 -3.18
N PRO A 142 -16.12 -13.14 -2.10
CA PRO A 142 -15.97 -12.62 -0.75
C PRO A 142 -14.57 -12.00 -0.59
N ARG A 143 -14.52 -10.75 -0.12
CA ARG A 143 -13.29 -10.07 0.31
C ARG A 143 -12.52 -11.04 1.20
N ALA A 144 -11.42 -11.57 0.68
CA ALA A 144 -10.71 -12.64 1.36
C ALA A 144 -9.99 -12.05 2.57
N HIS A 145 -10.55 -12.28 3.76
CA HIS A 145 -9.83 -12.12 5.01
C HIS A 145 -8.77 -13.20 5.10
N HIS A 146 -7.65 -13.03 4.40
CA HIS A 146 -6.42 -13.75 4.72
C HIS A 146 -5.78 -13.10 5.94
N LEU A 147 -6.31 -13.45 7.12
CA LEU A 147 -5.42 -13.70 8.23
C LEU A 147 -4.92 -15.15 8.09
N PRO A 148 -3.60 -15.39 8.16
CA PRO A 148 -3.07 -16.74 8.30
C PRO A 148 -3.51 -17.40 9.62
#